data_AF-A0A350PZ00-F1
#
_entry.id   AF-A0A350PZ00-F1
#
_cell.length_a   1.000
_cell.length_b   1.000
_cell.length_c   1.000
_cell.angle_alpha   90.00
_cell.angle_beta   90.00
_cell.angle_gamma   90.00
#
_symmetry.space_group_name_H-M   'P 1'
#
loop_
_entity.id
_entity.type
_entity.pdbx_description
1 polymer ?
#
loop_
_entity_poly.entity_id
_entity_poly.type
_entity_poly.pdbx_seq_one_letter_code
_entity_poly.pdbx_strand_id
1 'polypeptide(L)'
;MKKLMVLVAILLAFAILPVFAEAMVTAVRGTVGVLANGRLQAVTVGMSLLDDATVVTGANSEVVIQINNGTITLRSLTTAKLTNMTRTTEASTANVALRGGTVVSNVQQIQGLRTNFTVTTPVATSSVRGTAHTVSFSQERGMEVAVSSGLVAITSALNGNRPVPAGTGFTQANASSAPLLASQASLAAPPPIVADAFASDEEVAISQNVGNASAVITVIVDAVAPVPDIDDGLTDVPIVILP
;
A
#
# COMPACT_ATOMS: atom_id res chain seq x y z
N MET A 1 -38.02 36.80 28.17
CA MET A 1 -38.34 36.03 26.95
C MET A 1 -37.26 36.16 25.87
N LYS A 2 -37.11 37.31 25.16
CA LYS A 2 -36.11 37.47 24.07
C LYS A 2 -34.68 36.99 24.40
N LYS A 3 -34.15 37.33 25.59
CA LYS A 3 -32.81 36.88 26.05
C LYS A 3 -32.68 35.35 26.16
N LEU A 4 -33.76 34.65 26.54
CA LEU A 4 -33.78 33.18 26.66
C LEU A 4 -33.77 32.52 25.27
N MET A 5 -34.51 33.09 24.32
CA MET A 5 -34.55 32.64 22.92
C MET A 5 -33.18 32.77 22.24
N VAL A 6 -32.44 33.87 22.50
CA VAL A 6 -31.06 34.05 22.01
C VAL A 6 -30.11 33.01 22.59
N LEU A 7 -30.23 32.68 23.88
CA LEU A 7 -29.38 31.71 24.55
C LEU A 7 -29.61 30.28 24.03
N VAL A 8 -30.88 29.91 23.77
CA VAL A 8 -31.25 28.64 23.12
C VAL A 8 -30.75 28.58 21.67
N ALA A 9 -30.84 29.67 20.92
CA ALA A 9 -30.33 29.73 19.54
C ALA A 9 -28.80 29.54 19.48
N ILE A 10 -28.04 30.11 20.43
CA ILE A 10 -26.59 29.92 20.53
C ILE A 10 -26.24 28.47 20.91
N LEU A 11 -26.98 27.87 21.87
CA LEU A 11 -26.78 26.47 22.25
C LEU A 11 -27.05 25.52 21.07
N LEU A 12 -28.11 25.78 20.29
CA LEU A 12 -28.45 24.98 19.12
C LEU A 12 -27.43 25.15 17.98
N ALA A 13 -26.88 26.34 17.80
CA ALA A 13 -25.84 26.59 16.80
C ALA A 13 -24.52 25.86 17.10
N PHE A 14 -24.17 25.68 18.38
CA PHE A 14 -22.95 24.96 18.78
C PHE A 14 -23.07 23.43 18.59
N ALA A 15 -24.29 22.88 18.59
CA ALA A 15 -24.55 21.45 18.44
C ALA A 15 -24.37 20.91 17.01
N ILE A 16 -24.14 21.78 16.01
CA ILE A 16 -24.02 21.42 14.59
C ILE A 16 -22.58 21.58 14.06
N LEU A 17 -21.59 21.71 14.95
CA LEU A 17 -20.18 21.74 14.54
C LEU A 17 -19.79 20.37 13.94
N PRO A 18 -19.35 20.31 12.67
CA PRO A 18 -18.90 19.05 12.10
C PRO A 18 -17.63 18.57 12.81
N VAL A 19 -17.66 17.33 13.28
CA VAL A 19 -16.46 16.66 13.80
C VAL A 19 -15.59 16.26 12.60
N PHE A 20 -14.67 17.15 12.24
CA PHE A 20 -13.61 16.84 11.29
C PHE A 20 -12.80 15.65 11.82
N ALA A 21 -12.45 14.71 10.95
CA ALA A 21 -11.67 13.56 11.37
C ALA A 21 -10.22 13.97 11.59
N GLU A 22 -9.69 13.74 12.79
CA GLU A 22 -8.27 13.93 13.06
C GLU A 22 -7.44 12.85 12.35
N ALA A 23 -6.42 13.29 11.62
CA ALA A 23 -5.43 12.45 10.97
C ALA A 23 -4.10 12.57 11.74
N MET A 24 -3.78 11.58 12.58
CA MET A 24 -2.65 11.66 13.50
C MET A 24 -1.44 10.88 12.98
N VAL A 25 -0.26 11.48 13.03
CA VAL A 25 0.98 10.81 12.64
C VAL A 25 1.47 9.89 13.76
N THR A 26 1.54 8.59 13.48
CA THR A 26 1.94 7.56 14.46
C THR A 26 3.44 7.26 14.39
N ALA A 27 4.05 7.36 13.21
CA ALA A 27 5.49 7.16 13.03
C ALA A 27 6.03 7.98 11.84
N VAL A 28 7.26 8.47 11.96
CA VAL A 28 7.99 9.19 10.90
C VAL A 28 9.40 8.61 10.82
N ARG A 29 9.88 8.37 9.61
CA ARG A 29 11.25 7.96 9.30
C ARG A 29 11.78 8.81 8.15
N GLY A 30 12.98 9.36 8.30
CA GLY A 30 13.60 10.22 7.29
C GLY A 30 12.93 11.60 7.17
N THR A 31 13.09 12.22 6.01
CA THR A 31 12.60 13.59 5.73
C THR A 31 11.17 13.54 5.22
N VAL A 32 10.23 14.02 6.04
CA VAL A 32 8.80 14.11 5.69
C VAL A 32 8.30 15.52 5.99
N GLY A 33 7.58 16.11 5.04
CA GLY A 33 7.01 17.43 5.17
C GLY A 33 5.51 17.47 4.82
N VAL A 34 4.78 18.37 5.45
CA VAL A 34 3.40 18.71 5.12
C VAL A 34 3.36 20.11 4.54
N LEU A 35 2.72 20.27 3.38
CA LEU A 35 2.47 21.58 2.78
C LEU A 35 1.20 22.15 3.43
N ALA A 36 1.39 23.12 4.33
CA ALA A 36 0.31 23.82 5.02
C ALA A 36 0.48 25.33 4.79
N ASN A 37 -0.58 26.00 4.33
CA ASN A 37 -0.57 27.43 3.97
C ASN A 37 0.56 27.80 2.98
N GLY A 38 0.83 26.93 2.00
CA GLY A 38 1.88 27.13 0.99
C GLY A 38 3.32 26.98 1.49
N ARG A 39 3.54 26.60 2.76
CA ARG A 39 4.87 26.36 3.34
C ARG A 39 5.02 24.88 3.68
N LEU A 40 6.17 24.31 3.35
CA LEU A 40 6.52 22.95 3.74
C LEU A 40 7.01 22.96 5.20
N GLN A 41 6.28 22.30 6.09
CA GLN A 41 6.60 22.18 7.51
C GLN A 41 7.02 20.73 7.78
N ALA A 42 8.06 20.53 8.60
CA ALA A 42 8.51 19.19 8.97
C ALA A 42 7.42 18.45 9.77
N VAL A 43 7.18 17.19 9.43
CA VAL A 43 6.19 16.35 10.12
C VAL A 43 6.84 15.66 11.32
N THR A 44 6.22 15.77 12.49
CA THR A 44 6.64 15.07 13.71
C THR A 44 5.64 13.98 14.12
N VAL A 45 6.11 12.98 14.87
CA VAL A 45 5.24 11.98 15.48
C VAL A 45 4.31 12.65 16.50
N GLY A 46 3.04 12.25 16.51
CA GLY A 46 1.99 12.85 17.33
C GLY A 46 1.32 14.09 16.73
N MET A 47 1.82 14.61 15.60
CA MET A 47 1.20 15.76 14.92
C MET A 47 -0.15 15.37 14.31
N SER A 48 -1.17 16.21 14.52
CA SER A 48 -2.46 16.11 13.85
C SER A 48 -2.43 16.90 12.52
N LEU A 49 -2.90 16.28 11.45
CA LEU A 49 -3.05 16.90 10.13
C LEU A 49 -4.47 17.45 9.98
N LEU A 50 -4.56 18.66 9.45
CA LEU A 50 -5.83 19.25 9.02
C LEU A 50 -6.35 18.58 7.75
N ASP A 51 -7.63 18.76 7.46
CA ASP A 51 -8.18 18.45 6.13
C ASP A 51 -7.50 19.31 5.05
N ASP A 52 -7.47 18.81 3.82
CA ASP A 52 -6.77 19.39 2.66
C ASP A 52 -5.22 19.40 2.75
N ALA A 53 -4.62 18.82 3.81
CA ALA A 53 -3.17 18.72 3.97
C ALA A 53 -2.49 17.88 2.87
N THR A 54 -1.39 18.40 2.30
CA THR A 54 -0.57 17.66 1.32
C THR A 54 0.72 17.17 1.98
N VAL A 55 0.90 15.86 2.08
CA VAL A 55 2.10 15.22 2.65
C VAL A 55 3.06 14.84 1.53
N VAL A 56 4.33 15.21 1.71
CA VAL A 56 5.45 14.96 0.80
C VAL A 56 6.55 14.21 1.54
N THR A 57 6.92 13.04 1.02
CA THR A 57 7.87 12.10 1.62
C THR A 57 9.13 12.03 0.78
N GLY A 58 10.30 12.26 1.39
CA GLY A 58 11.60 12.26 0.71
C GLY A 58 12.09 10.88 0.27
N ALA A 59 13.32 10.83 -0.26
CA ALA A 59 14.04 9.58 -0.50
C ALA A 59 14.34 8.87 0.84
N ASN A 60 14.27 7.54 0.87
CA ASN A 60 14.45 6.69 2.07
C ASN A 60 13.60 7.10 3.28
N SER A 61 12.51 7.84 3.04
CA SER A 61 11.59 8.33 4.06
C SER A 61 10.29 7.52 4.04
N GLU A 62 9.60 7.47 5.17
CA GLU A 62 8.36 6.72 5.37
C GLU A 62 7.55 7.38 6.50
N VAL A 63 6.22 7.45 6.36
CA VAL A 63 5.34 8.01 7.40
C VAL A 63 4.08 7.18 7.54
N VAL A 64 3.71 6.90 8.80
CA VAL A 64 2.49 6.18 9.17
C VAL A 64 1.51 7.18 9.78
N ILE A 65 0.31 7.26 9.19
CA ILE A 65 -0.75 8.19 9.56
C ILE A 65 -2.02 7.39 9.89
N GLN A 66 -2.50 7.54 11.11
CA GLN A 66 -3.80 7.03 11.57
C GLN A 66 -4.90 7.99 11.10
N ILE A 67 -5.86 7.52 10.31
CA ILE A 67 -6.99 8.33 9.82
C ILE A 67 -8.28 7.55 10.08
N ASN A 68 -9.17 8.09 10.89
CA ASN A 68 -10.43 7.44 11.24
C ASN A 68 -10.26 6.02 11.82
N ASN A 69 -10.68 5.00 11.05
CA ASN A 69 -10.59 3.57 11.39
C ASN A 69 -9.53 2.86 10.53
N GLY A 70 -8.67 3.62 9.85
CA GLY A 70 -7.62 3.11 8.99
C GLY A 70 -6.25 3.64 9.37
N THR A 71 -5.24 2.95 8.86
CA THR A 71 -3.84 3.35 8.92
C THR A 71 -3.33 3.42 7.50
N ILE A 72 -2.68 4.53 7.15
CA ILE A 72 -2.00 4.72 5.87
C ILE A 72 -0.50 4.81 6.13
N THR A 73 0.28 4.10 5.32
CA THR A 73 1.74 4.26 5.25
C THR A 73 2.10 4.85 3.89
N LEU A 74 2.71 6.03 3.89
CA LEU A 74 3.30 6.64 2.69
C LEU A 74 4.77 6.24 2.62
N ARG A 75 5.21 5.66 1.50
CA ARG A 75 6.61 5.27 1.29
C ARG A 75 7.44 6.42 0.70
N SER A 76 8.72 6.16 0.47
CA SER A 76 9.65 7.15 -0.09
C SER A 76 9.17 7.72 -1.43
N LEU A 77 9.51 8.99 -1.69
CA LEU A 77 9.14 9.73 -2.90
C LEU A 77 7.61 9.81 -3.14
N THR A 78 6.82 9.79 -2.07
CA THR A 78 5.36 9.85 -2.14
C THR A 78 4.82 11.25 -1.88
N THR A 79 3.96 11.73 -2.77
CA THR A 79 3.18 12.96 -2.61
C THR A 79 1.70 12.63 -2.60
N ALA A 80 1.05 12.78 -1.45
CA ALA A 80 -0.36 12.47 -1.25
C ALA A 80 -1.08 13.65 -0.58
N LYS A 81 -2.24 14.04 -1.12
CA LYS A 81 -3.11 15.05 -0.51
C LYS A 81 -4.30 14.37 0.15
N LEU A 82 -4.51 14.64 1.43
CA LEU A 82 -5.63 14.13 2.21
C LEU A 82 -6.76 15.15 2.12
N THR A 83 -7.99 14.69 1.82
CA THR A 83 -9.16 15.56 1.65
C THR A 83 -10.43 14.85 2.12
N ASN A 84 -11.45 15.64 2.50
CA ASN A 84 -12.76 15.12 2.92
C ASN A 84 -12.64 14.08 4.05
N MET A 85 -11.79 14.40 5.04
CA MET A 85 -11.60 13.59 6.23
C MET A 85 -12.71 13.89 7.24
N THR A 86 -13.77 13.08 7.23
CA THR A 86 -14.95 13.27 8.08
C THR A 86 -15.29 12.01 8.88
N ARG A 87 -15.63 12.21 10.16
CA ARG A 87 -16.03 11.14 11.08
C ARG A 87 -17.36 11.48 11.73
N THR A 88 -18.34 10.59 11.59
CA THR A 88 -19.56 10.60 12.38
C THR A 88 -19.74 9.25 13.05
N THR A 89 -20.73 9.15 13.94
CA THR A 89 -21.11 7.88 14.58
C THR A 89 -21.63 6.84 13.59
N GLU A 90 -22.10 7.27 12.41
CA GLU A 90 -22.75 6.41 11.39
C GLU A 90 -21.90 6.21 10.13
N ALA A 91 -20.98 7.14 9.83
CA ALA A 91 -20.16 7.10 8.63
C ALA A 91 -18.73 7.60 8.87
N SER A 92 -17.79 7.09 8.08
CA SER A 92 -16.41 7.54 8.04
C SER A 92 -16.00 7.69 6.59
N THR A 93 -15.60 8.89 6.19
CA THR A 93 -15.14 9.20 4.84
C THR A 93 -13.70 9.71 4.90
N ALA A 94 -12.88 9.27 3.95
CA ALA A 94 -11.59 9.88 3.68
C ALA A 94 -11.24 9.71 2.20
N ASN A 95 -10.74 10.79 1.57
CA ASN A 95 -10.18 10.75 0.23
C ASN A 95 -8.68 11.07 0.25
N VAL A 96 -7.90 10.30 -0.50
CA VAL A 96 -6.45 10.45 -0.61
C VAL A 96 -6.09 10.60 -2.08
N ALA A 97 -5.78 11.83 -2.50
CA ALA A 97 -5.34 12.14 -3.85
C ALA A 97 -3.82 11.92 -3.97
N LEU A 98 -3.43 10.78 -4.52
CA LEU A 98 -2.04 10.39 -4.77
C LEU A 98 -1.53 11.02 -6.07
N ARG A 99 -0.43 11.78 -5.99
CA ARG A 99 0.23 12.41 -7.16
C ARG A 99 1.43 11.64 -7.69
N GLY A 100 2.05 10.81 -6.84
CA GLY A 100 3.19 9.96 -7.17
C GLY A 100 3.68 9.21 -5.94
N GLY A 101 4.33 8.05 -6.13
CA GLY A 101 4.90 7.21 -5.08
C GLY A 101 4.05 5.99 -4.73
N THR A 102 4.16 5.48 -3.49
CA THR A 102 3.41 4.32 -3.01
C THR A 102 2.72 4.60 -1.69
N VAL A 103 1.45 4.21 -1.61
CA VAL A 103 0.58 4.28 -0.44
C VAL A 103 0.13 2.87 -0.08
N VAL A 104 0.43 2.43 1.14
CA VAL A 104 -0.14 1.20 1.73
C VAL A 104 -1.29 1.63 2.63
N SER A 105 -2.50 1.12 2.37
CA SER A 105 -3.71 1.47 3.12
C SER A 105 -4.29 0.23 3.79
N ASN A 106 -4.51 0.29 5.10
CA ASN A 106 -5.20 -0.73 5.88
C ASN A 106 -6.43 -0.08 6.52
N VAL A 107 -7.62 -0.43 6.02
CA VAL A 107 -8.89 0.17 6.45
C VAL A 107 -9.72 -0.89 7.18
N GLN A 108 -9.96 -0.70 8.47
CA GLN A 108 -10.77 -1.63 9.26
C GLN A 108 -12.27 -1.43 8.99
N GLN A 109 -13.03 -2.52 8.84
CA GLN A 109 -14.49 -2.47 8.74
C GLN A 109 -15.13 -2.62 10.12
N ILE A 110 -15.82 -1.57 10.56
CA ILE A 110 -16.64 -1.62 11.78
C ILE A 110 -18.09 -1.91 11.40
N GLN A 111 -18.72 -2.89 12.05
CA GLN A 111 -20.14 -3.19 11.83
C GLN A 111 -21.01 -2.01 12.32
N GLY A 112 -22.05 -1.68 11.56
CA GLY A 112 -22.88 -0.49 11.81
C GLY A 112 -22.32 0.83 11.25
N LEU A 113 -21.03 0.92 10.94
CA LEU A 113 -20.41 2.14 10.39
C LEU A 113 -20.21 2.07 8.87
N ARG A 114 -20.74 3.06 8.13
CA ARG A 114 -20.49 3.20 6.68
C ARG A 114 -19.09 3.77 6.45
N THR A 115 -18.12 2.91 6.21
CA THR A 115 -16.76 3.33 5.86
C THR A 115 -16.62 3.46 4.34
N ASN A 116 -16.25 4.65 3.86
CA ASN A 116 -15.88 4.93 2.48
C ASN A 116 -14.46 5.49 2.45
N PHE A 117 -13.53 4.72 1.90
CA PHE A 117 -12.15 5.16 1.71
C PHE A 117 -11.83 5.15 0.23
N THR A 118 -11.35 6.29 -0.29
CA THR A 118 -11.11 6.46 -1.73
C THR A 118 -9.71 7.00 -1.99
N VAL A 119 -8.93 6.30 -2.82
CA VAL A 119 -7.62 6.73 -3.31
C VAL A 119 -7.75 7.17 -4.76
N THR A 120 -7.56 8.47 -5.01
CA THR A 120 -7.66 9.05 -6.36
C THR A 120 -6.26 9.26 -6.94
N THR A 121 -5.99 8.72 -8.12
CA THR A 121 -4.78 9.01 -8.92
C THR A 121 -5.17 9.74 -10.21
N PRO A 122 -4.21 10.31 -10.97
CA PRO A 122 -4.49 10.90 -12.28
C PRO A 122 -5.09 9.95 -13.33
N VAL A 123 -4.92 8.63 -13.19
CA VAL A 123 -5.34 7.63 -14.20
C VAL A 123 -6.54 6.78 -13.78
N ALA A 124 -6.75 6.58 -12.47
CA ALA A 124 -7.89 5.85 -11.93
C ALA A 124 -8.14 6.19 -10.44
N THR A 125 -9.35 5.87 -9.98
CA THR A 125 -9.78 6.01 -8.59
C THR A 125 -10.08 4.63 -8.01
N SER A 126 -9.43 4.28 -6.91
CA SER A 126 -9.70 3.09 -6.10
C SER A 126 -10.66 3.48 -4.97
N SER A 127 -11.80 2.79 -4.84
CA SER A 127 -12.71 2.94 -3.71
C SER A 127 -12.84 1.61 -2.97
N VAL A 128 -12.74 1.66 -1.65
CA VAL A 128 -12.63 0.48 -0.80
C VAL A 128 -13.48 0.58 0.46
N ARG A 129 -13.85 -0.59 0.97
CA ARG A 129 -14.53 -0.77 2.24
C ARG A 129 -13.93 -1.98 2.95
N GLY A 130 -13.24 -1.78 4.07
CA GLY A 130 -12.71 -2.87 4.87
C GLY A 130 -11.55 -3.65 4.22
N THR A 131 -10.63 -2.97 3.54
CA THR A 131 -9.56 -3.63 2.77
C THR A 131 -8.16 -3.28 3.26
N ALA A 132 -7.25 -4.23 3.04
CA ALA A 132 -5.82 -3.97 3.04
C ALA A 132 -5.34 -4.03 1.59
N HIS A 133 -4.75 -2.92 1.12
CA HIS A 133 -4.28 -2.81 -0.26
C HIS A 133 -3.12 -1.82 -0.39
N THR A 134 -2.27 -2.02 -1.39
CA THR A 134 -1.19 -1.11 -1.76
C THR A 134 -1.50 -0.49 -3.11
N VAL A 135 -1.39 0.84 -3.21
CA VAL A 135 -1.49 1.61 -4.45
C VAL A 135 -0.13 2.25 -4.73
N SER A 136 0.46 1.95 -5.87
CA SER A 136 1.62 2.68 -6.41
C SER A 136 1.20 3.46 -7.64
N PHE A 137 1.69 4.69 -7.79
CA PHE A 137 1.48 5.51 -8.97
C PHE A 137 2.79 6.14 -9.45
N SER A 138 3.11 5.94 -10.73
CA SER A 138 4.17 6.65 -11.45
C SER A 138 3.64 7.13 -12.80
N GLN A 139 4.14 8.25 -13.30
CA GLN A 139 3.74 8.80 -14.60
C GLN A 139 4.07 7.84 -15.75
N GLU A 140 5.16 7.06 -15.63
CA GLU A 140 5.62 6.11 -16.65
C GLU A 140 4.86 4.78 -16.61
N ARG A 141 4.64 4.22 -15.41
CA ARG A 141 4.02 2.89 -15.23
C ARG A 141 2.50 2.93 -15.05
N GLY A 142 1.92 4.09 -14.78
CA GLY A 142 0.51 4.22 -14.39
C GLY A 142 0.24 3.89 -12.93
N MET A 143 -0.96 3.39 -12.63
CA MET A 143 -1.43 3.00 -11.30
C MET A 143 -1.41 1.48 -11.16
N GLU A 144 -0.73 1.00 -10.12
CA GLU A 144 -0.62 -0.41 -9.75
C GLU A 144 -1.29 -0.61 -8.39
N VAL A 145 -2.22 -1.57 -8.31
CA VAL A 145 -2.97 -1.90 -7.10
C VAL A 145 -2.76 -3.37 -6.76
N ALA A 146 -2.30 -3.65 -5.54
CA ALA A 146 -2.22 -5.00 -5.00
C ALA A 146 -3.16 -5.11 -3.80
N VAL A 147 -4.15 -6.01 -3.85
CA VAL A 147 -5.14 -6.19 -2.78
C VAL A 147 -4.76 -7.41 -1.95
N SER A 148 -4.40 -7.23 -0.67
CA SER A 148 -4.11 -8.36 0.22
C SER A 148 -5.37 -8.92 0.90
N SER A 149 -6.36 -8.07 1.19
CA SER A 149 -7.65 -8.52 1.76
C SER A 149 -8.81 -7.58 1.40
N GLY A 150 -10.01 -8.15 1.25
CA GLY A 150 -11.26 -7.46 0.89
C GLY A 150 -11.50 -7.29 -0.62
N LEU A 151 -12.29 -6.28 -1.00
CA LEU A 151 -12.64 -5.97 -2.40
C LEU A 151 -12.43 -4.49 -2.70
N VAL A 152 -11.72 -4.20 -3.78
CA VAL A 152 -11.37 -2.86 -4.24
C VAL A 152 -12.07 -2.56 -5.56
N ALA A 153 -12.90 -1.52 -5.61
CA ALA A 153 -13.53 -1.06 -6.85
C ALA A 153 -12.63 -0.02 -7.54
N ILE A 154 -12.10 -0.34 -8.72
CA ILE A 154 -11.22 0.56 -9.48
C ILE A 154 -12.01 1.15 -10.64
N THR A 155 -12.22 2.47 -10.60
CA THR A 155 -12.86 3.24 -11.67
C THR A 155 -11.80 3.99 -12.46
N SER A 156 -11.65 3.71 -13.75
CA SER A 156 -10.80 4.47 -14.68
C SER A 156 -11.61 4.93 -15.89
N ALA A 157 -11.22 6.07 -16.49
CA ALA A 157 -11.78 6.53 -17.76
C ALA A 157 -11.54 5.55 -18.92
N LEU A 158 -10.50 4.69 -18.82
CA LEU A 158 -10.12 3.75 -19.88
C LEU A 158 -10.86 2.40 -19.80
N ASN A 159 -11.19 1.93 -18.59
CA ASN A 159 -11.68 0.56 -18.34
C ASN A 159 -13.01 0.49 -17.56
N GLY A 160 -13.64 1.65 -17.28
CA GLY A 160 -14.85 1.71 -16.45
C GLY A 160 -14.59 1.34 -14.99
N ASN A 161 -15.62 0.83 -14.31
CA ASN A 161 -15.53 0.32 -12.94
C ASN A 161 -15.26 -1.20 -12.94
N ARG A 162 -14.10 -1.61 -12.43
CA ARG A 162 -13.69 -3.01 -12.29
C ARG A 162 -13.45 -3.36 -10.81
N PRO A 163 -14.23 -4.28 -10.22
CA PRO A 163 -13.92 -4.82 -8.90
C PRO A 163 -12.69 -5.75 -8.98
N VAL A 164 -11.80 -5.62 -8.00
CA VAL A 164 -10.57 -6.40 -7.82
C VAL A 164 -10.64 -7.07 -6.44
N PRO A 165 -10.73 -8.41 -6.36
CA PRO A 165 -10.78 -9.14 -5.10
C PRO A 165 -9.40 -9.32 -4.47
N ALA A 166 -9.39 -9.66 -3.18
CA ALA A 166 -8.20 -10.08 -2.44
C ALA A 166 -7.36 -11.13 -3.16
N GLY A 167 -6.04 -11.06 -2.98
CA GLY A 167 -5.08 -11.97 -3.60
C GLY A 167 -4.78 -11.65 -5.07
N THR A 168 -5.39 -10.61 -5.65
CA THR A 168 -5.14 -10.21 -7.04
C THR A 168 -4.51 -8.82 -7.15
N GLY A 169 -3.65 -8.67 -8.15
CA GLY A 169 -3.10 -7.38 -8.59
C GLY A 169 -3.83 -6.83 -9.81
N PHE A 170 -3.84 -5.51 -9.96
CA PHE A 170 -4.34 -4.82 -11.14
C PHE A 170 -3.45 -3.63 -11.51
N THR A 171 -3.01 -3.59 -12.76
CA THR A 171 -2.20 -2.51 -13.33
C THR A 171 -2.99 -1.73 -14.36
N GLN A 172 -3.35 -0.49 -14.02
CA GLN A 172 -3.85 0.50 -14.96
C GLN A 172 -2.67 1.29 -15.54
N ALA A 173 -2.24 0.91 -16.74
CA ALA A 173 -1.28 1.70 -17.49
C ALA A 173 -1.80 3.13 -17.74
N ASN A 174 -0.88 4.09 -17.84
CA ASN A 174 -1.20 5.46 -18.24
C ASN A 174 -1.68 5.48 -19.71
N ALA A 175 -2.40 6.51 -20.15
CA ALA A 175 -3.08 6.55 -21.46
C ALA A 175 -2.13 6.46 -22.69
N SER A 176 -0.82 6.52 -22.48
CA SER A 176 0.23 6.34 -23.50
C SER A 176 0.95 4.98 -23.44
N SER A 177 0.42 4.01 -22.68
CA SER A 177 0.97 2.65 -22.62
C SER A 177 -0.17 1.64 -22.61
N ALA A 178 -0.13 0.65 -23.50
CA ALA A 178 -1.16 -0.38 -23.55
C ALA A 178 -1.17 -1.18 -22.23
N PRO A 179 -2.36 -1.52 -21.67
CA PRO A 179 -2.43 -2.27 -20.43
C PRO A 179 -1.95 -3.72 -20.66
N LEU A 180 -0.77 -4.03 -20.13
CA LEU A 180 -0.32 -5.41 -20.00
C LEU A 180 -1.23 -6.13 -19.00
N LEU A 181 -2.12 -6.97 -19.52
CA LEU A 181 -2.91 -7.96 -18.78
C LEU A 181 -2.00 -9.09 -18.26
N ALA A 182 -1.07 -8.76 -17.38
CA ALA A 182 -0.21 -9.75 -16.75
C ALA A 182 -0.90 -10.37 -15.51
N SER A 183 -0.87 -11.71 -15.43
CA SER A 183 -1.13 -12.53 -14.22
C SER A 183 -2.57 -12.80 -13.73
N GLN A 184 -3.58 -12.84 -14.61
CA GLN A 184 -4.82 -13.60 -14.32
C GLN A 184 -5.23 -14.54 -15.46
N ALA A 185 -4.33 -15.49 -15.77
CA ALA A 185 -4.67 -16.74 -16.43
C ALA A 185 -3.66 -17.83 -16.04
N SER A 186 -4.16 -19.04 -15.74
CA SER A 186 -3.38 -20.27 -15.55
C SER A 186 -2.54 -20.47 -14.26
N LEU A 187 -3.18 -20.33 -13.10
CA LEU A 187 -2.99 -21.31 -12.02
C LEU A 187 -4.35 -21.72 -11.45
N ALA A 188 -4.87 -22.85 -11.95
CA ALA A 188 -5.71 -23.86 -11.27
C ALA A 188 -6.74 -24.51 -12.20
N ALA A 189 -6.36 -25.65 -12.78
CA ALA A 189 -7.24 -26.81 -12.87
C ALA A 189 -6.35 -28.06 -12.79
N PRO A 190 -6.41 -28.88 -11.72
CA PRO A 190 -5.71 -30.17 -11.71
C PRO A 190 -6.35 -31.09 -12.76
N PRO A 191 -5.58 -32.00 -13.39
CA PRO A 191 -6.17 -32.99 -14.28
C PRO A 191 -7.16 -33.88 -13.50
N PRO A 192 -8.37 -34.13 -14.02
CA PRO A 192 -9.31 -35.04 -13.37
C PRO A 192 -8.76 -36.46 -13.40
N ILE A 193 -8.62 -37.06 -12.23
CA ILE A 193 -8.40 -38.51 -12.09
C ILE A 193 -9.75 -39.18 -12.36
N VAL A 194 -9.90 -39.80 -13.53
CA VAL A 194 -10.91 -40.81 -13.79
C VAL A 194 -10.23 -42.03 -14.40
N ALA A 195 -10.29 -43.14 -13.67
CA ALA A 195 -9.92 -44.46 -14.15
C ALA A 195 -11.11 -45.12 -14.87
N ASP A 196 -10.85 -46.27 -15.49
CA ASP A 196 -11.76 -47.11 -16.27
C ASP A 196 -12.19 -46.52 -17.65
N ALA A 197 -12.23 -47.28 -18.76
CA ALA A 197 -12.03 -48.73 -18.90
C ALA A 197 -11.68 -49.20 -20.34
N PHE A 198 -10.81 -50.22 -20.40
CA PHE A 198 -10.66 -51.30 -21.41
C PHE A 198 -10.28 -51.08 -22.90
N ALA A 199 -9.21 -51.80 -23.28
CA ALA A 199 -8.89 -52.43 -24.58
C ALA A 199 -8.49 -51.53 -25.77
N SER A 200 -7.50 -51.88 -26.60
CA SER A 200 -6.73 -53.14 -26.75
C SER A 200 -5.35 -52.87 -27.39
N ASP A 201 -4.34 -53.66 -26.96
CA ASP A 201 -3.04 -53.99 -27.62
C ASP A 201 -2.11 -52.80 -28.01
N GLU A 202 -0.78 -52.84 -27.86
CA GLU A 202 0.16 -53.94 -27.64
C GLU A 202 1.41 -53.44 -26.85
N GLU A 203 2.12 -54.37 -26.21
CA GLU A 203 3.51 -54.34 -25.68
C GLU A 203 4.44 -53.23 -26.28
N VAL A 204 5.20 -52.41 -25.56
CA VAL A 204 6.47 -52.66 -24.82
C VAL A 204 6.87 -51.28 -24.24
N ALA A 205 7.36 -51.06 -23.02
CA ALA A 205 7.42 -51.82 -21.76
C ALA A 205 7.75 -50.82 -20.61
N ILE A 206 7.94 -51.31 -19.38
CA ILE A 206 8.28 -50.50 -18.19
C ILE A 206 9.37 -51.19 -17.36
N SER A 207 10.33 -50.40 -16.87
CA SER A 207 11.15 -50.71 -15.68
C SER A 207 11.20 -49.40 -14.88
N GLN A 208 10.64 -49.29 -13.66
CA GLN A 208 11.10 -49.92 -12.41
C GLN A 208 12.60 -49.62 -12.16
N ASN A 209 13.09 -49.24 -10.98
CA ASN A 209 12.53 -49.09 -9.62
C ASN A 209 13.45 -48.06 -8.87
N VAL A 210 13.25 -47.55 -7.64
CA VAL A 210 12.39 -47.84 -6.47
C VAL A 210 11.98 -46.48 -5.83
N GLY A 211 11.32 -46.47 -4.66
CA GLY A 211 11.44 -45.38 -3.68
C GLY A 211 12.90 -45.20 -3.18
N ASN A 212 13.19 -44.34 -2.21
CA ASN A 212 12.78 -44.57 -0.83
C ASN A 212 12.91 -43.30 0.03
N ALA A 213 12.27 -43.35 1.19
CA ALA A 213 12.19 -42.33 2.20
C ALA A 213 13.53 -41.79 2.75
N SER A 214 13.44 -40.55 3.23
CA SER A 214 14.12 -40.00 4.42
C SER A 214 15.61 -39.65 4.40
N ALA A 215 15.84 -38.48 5.02
CA ALA A 215 17.01 -38.06 5.79
C ALA A 215 18.22 -37.44 5.03
N VAL A 216 19.06 -36.83 5.88
CA VAL A 216 20.42 -36.31 5.65
C VAL A 216 20.53 -34.85 5.15
N ILE A 217 20.51 -33.97 6.15
CA ILE A 217 21.29 -32.72 6.25
C ILE A 217 22.76 -32.96 5.87
N THR A 218 23.35 -32.12 5.00
CA THR A 218 24.80 -31.74 4.90
C THR A 218 24.88 -30.71 3.75
N VAL A 219 25.31 -29.44 3.86
CA VAL A 219 26.50 -28.77 4.45
C VAL A 219 27.69 -28.64 3.47
N ILE A 220 27.74 -27.45 2.82
CA ILE A 220 28.89 -26.54 2.51
C ILE A 220 30.15 -27.06 1.72
N VAL A 221 30.82 -26.09 1.05
CA VAL A 221 32.19 -26.06 0.46
C VAL A 221 32.42 -26.96 -0.79
N ASP A 222 33.25 -26.62 -1.78
CA ASP A 222 34.30 -25.59 -1.93
C ASP A 222 34.54 -25.21 -3.42
N ALA A 223 35.12 -24.02 -3.68
CA ALA A 223 35.76 -23.63 -4.95
C ALA A 223 36.63 -22.36 -4.78
N VAL A 224 37.84 -22.53 -4.26
CA VAL A 224 38.81 -21.47 -3.91
C VAL A 224 39.89 -21.24 -5.00
N ALA A 225 40.39 -20.00 -5.06
CA ALA A 225 41.70 -19.55 -5.62
C ALA A 225 41.87 -19.44 -7.17
N PRO A 226 42.84 -18.62 -7.68
CA PRO A 226 43.94 -17.97 -6.94
C PRO A 226 44.06 -16.43 -7.02
N VAL A 227 44.91 -15.95 -6.10
CA VAL A 227 45.37 -14.57 -5.85
C VAL A 227 46.61 -14.24 -6.70
N PRO A 228 46.87 -12.95 -7.02
CA PRO A 228 48.23 -12.46 -7.19
C PRO A 228 48.60 -11.36 -6.16
N ASP A 229 49.61 -11.71 -5.36
CA ASP A 229 50.62 -10.93 -4.61
C ASP A 229 50.38 -9.55 -3.95
N ILE A 230 51.13 -9.39 -2.86
CA ILE A 230 51.21 -8.29 -1.91
C ILE A 230 52.29 -7.29 -2.37
N ASP A 231 52.06 -6.00 -2.13
CA ASP A 231 53.14 -5.00 -1.98
C ASP A 231 52.99 -4.27 -0.63
N ASP A 232 54.11 -4.08 0.07
CA ASP A 232 54.18 -3.62 1.46
C ASP A 232 54.29 -2.08 1.52
N GLY A 233 53.51 -1.44 2.42
CA GLY A 233 53.44 0.02 2.50
C GLY A 233 52.94 0.54 3.85
N LEU A 234 53.56 0.10 4.94
CA LEU A 234 53.19 0.51 6.31
C LEU A 234 53.74 1.92 6.66
N THR A 235 53.02 2.64 7.53
CA THR A 235 53.34 3.96 8.12
C THR A 235 53.20 5.16 7.16
N ASP A 236 52.73 6.35 7.57
CA ASP A 236 52.89 7.01 8.87
C ASP A 236 51.84 8.14 9.14
N VAL A 237 51.86 8.71 10.37
CA VAL A 237 51.28 9.99 10.86
C VAL A 237 49.73 10.16 10.99
N PRO A 238 49.21 11.06 11.88
CA PRO A 238 48.79 10.61 13.21
C PRO A 238 47.39 11.06 13.69
N ILE A 239 47.02 10.57 14.88
CA ILE A 239 45.87 11.03 15.68
C ILE A 239 46.08 12.48 16.16
N VAL A 240 45.06 13.34 15.99
CA VAL A 240 45.01 14.68 16.60
C VAL A 240 43.86 14.74 17.61
N ILE A 241 44.17 15.14 18.84
CA ILE A 241 43.22 15.42 19.93
C ILE A 241 43.54 16.84 20.45
N LEU A 242 42.52 17.50 21.03
CA LEU A 242 42.56 18.77 21.79
C LEU A 242 42.59 20.09 20.97
N PRO A 243 42.15 21.22 21.58
CA PRO A 243 41.56 21.37 22.92
C PRO A 243 40.03 21.48 22.97
#